data_AF-A0A926DBM2-F1
#
_entry.id   AF-A0A926DBM2-F1
#
_cell.length_a   1.000
_cell.length_b   1.000
_cell.length_c   1.000
_cell.angle_alpha   90.00
_cell.angle_beta   90.00
_cell.angle_gamma   90.00
#
_symmetry.space_group_name_H-M   'P 1'
#
loop_
_entity.id
_entity.type
_entity.pdbx_description
1 polymer ?
#
loop_
_entity_poly.entity_id
_entity_poly.type
_entity_poly.pdbx_seq_one_letter_code
_entity_poly.pdbx_strand_id
1 'polypeptide(L)'
;MSAESGVMRAGREQLPRLIENWNLVFGDSVEEIRRFYDAFWEEGVFLCICSGGEIVSQLALLPAVYRFAEKTVPAWYLYAALTRPEGRGRGLMGELVTAAVRQVRDMGAPLLFTLPASAGLYGYYARFGFATAFFRERGASAAWPAGYEAYRRQMEREPYCVVWGERHFSYAAGGGFSPPGCRAVHEPEPYGMARICDVAGLLRALPEEQAAGAQTAVSGDEIILENNGVFRLPCGGENLTLGELTPRLLAGFGGGRPYADLLLE
;
A
#
# COMPACT_ATOMS: atom_id res chain seq x y z
N MET A 1 -4.59 34.56 -11.54
CA MET A 1 -4.03 33.31 -12.07
C MET A 1 -3.84 32.37 -10.89
N SER A 2 -4.77 31.43 -10.68
CA SER A 2 -4.64 30.43 -9.61
C SER A 2 -3.60 29.39 -10.05
N ALA A 3 -2.47 29.32 -9.36
CA ALA A 3 -1.47 28.27 -9.59
C ALA A 3 -2.13 26.89 -9.47
N GLU A 4 -1.81 26.01 -10.41
CA GLU A 4 -2.48 24.74 -10.69
C GLU A 4 -2.53 23.81 -9.48
N SER A 5 -3.71 23.25 -9.24
CA SER A 5 -3.97 22.16 -8.30
C SER A 5 -3.66 20.83 -8.99
N GLY A 6 -2.43 20.33 -8.82
CA GLY A 6 -2.01 19.02 -9.31
C GLY A 6 -1.21 18.28 -8.25
N VAL A 7 -1.18 16.95 -8.36
CA VAL A 7 -0.29 16.13 -7.53
C VAL A 7 1.15 16.37 -7.96
N MET A 8 2.02 16.67 -6.99
CA MET A 8 3.46 16.82 -7.20
C MET A 8 4.24 15.93 -6.23
N ARG A 9 5.44 15.53 -6.64
CA ARG A 9 6.44 14.94 -5.74
C ARG A 9 7.17 16.08 -5.01
N ALA A 10 7.22 16.03 -3.69
CA ALA A 10 7.90 17.04 -2.89
C ALA A 10 9.43 16.89 -2.94
N GLY A 11 10.12 18.01 -3.13
CA GLY A 11 11.53 18.20 -2.89
C GLY A 11 11.84 18.72 -1.48
N ARG A 12 13.12 18.80 -1.14
CA ARG A 12 13.58 19.19 0.22
C ARG A 12 13.16 20.61 0.58
N GLU A 13 12.94 21.46 -0.41
CA GLU A 13 12.44 22.80 -0.25
C GLU A 13 11.00 22.86 0.31
N GLN A 14 10.18 21.81 0.13
CA GLN A 14 8.85 21.71 0.74
C GLN A 14 8.87 21.08 2.15
N LEU A 15 10.00 20.51 2.60
CA LEU A 15 10.09 19.82 3.89
C LEU A 15 9.59 20.65 5.08
N PRO A 16 9.93 21.97 5.22
CA PRO A 16 9.41 22.77 6.32
C PRO A 16 7.87 22.79 6.37
N ARG A 17 7.21 22.90 5.21
CA ARG A 17 5.75 22.93 5.13
C ARG A 17 5.12 21.55 5.36
N LEU A 18 5.76 20.50 4.86
CA LEU A 18 5.33 19.12 5.12
C LEU A 18 5.34 18.79 6.63
N ILE A 19 6.36 19.25 7.35
CA ILE A 19 6.49 19.10 8.81
C ILE A 19 5.39 19.89 9.53
N GLU A 20 5.21 21.17 9.17
CA GLU A 20 4.20 22.02 9.78
C GLU A 20 2.79 21.46 9.61
N ASN A 21 2.44 21.00 8.40
CA ASN A 21 1.15 20.39 8.12
C ASN A 21 0.92 19.10 8.91
N TRP A 22 1.97 18.29 9.09
CA TRP A 22 1.91 17.10 9.94
C TRP A 22 1.62 17.48 11.38
N ASN A 23 2.42 18.39 11.96
CA ASN A 23 2.23 18.85 13.33
C ASN A 23 0.83 19.45 13.53
N LEU A 24 0.34 20.25 12.57
CA LEU A 24 -0.98 20.86 12.62
C LEU A 24 -2.11 19.82 12.67
N VAL A 25 -2.03 18.75 11.88
CA VAL A 25 -3.12 17.78 11.73
C VAL A 25 -3.06 16.65 12.76
N PHE A 26 -1.86 16.16 13.06
CA PHE A 26 -1.67 15.00 13.94
C PHE A 26 -1.23 15.39 15.36
N GLY A 27 -0.64 16.58 15.55
CA GLY A 27 -0.18 17.04 16.86
C GLY A 27 1.18 16.47 17.31
N ASP A 28 1.79 15.58 16.51
CA ASP A 28 3.11 15.02 16.78
C ASP A 28 4.19 16.11 16.88
N SER A 29 5.22 15.91 17.70
CA SER A 29 6.27 16.91 17.88
C SER A 29 7.09 17.12 16.59
N VAL A 30 7.60 18.33 16.39
CA VAL A 30 8.44 18.64 15.23
C VAL A 30 9.68 17.75 15.18
N GLU A 31 10.21 17.37 16.35
CA GLU A 31 11.34 16.46 16.51
C GLU A 31 11.01 15.04 16.02
N GLU A 32 9.83 14.51 16.34
CA GLU A 32 9.37 13.20 15.85
C GLU A 32 9.15 13.19 14.34
N ILE A 33 8.54 14.26 13.81
CA ILE A 33 8.28 14.39 12.38
C ILE A 33 9.60 14.55 11.60
N ARG A 34 10.55 15.33 12.11
CA ARG A 34 11.89 15.45 11.50
C ARG A 34 12.61 14.11 11.47
N ARG A 35 12.57 13.34 12.57
CA ARG A 35 13.14 11.99 12.62
C ARG A 35 12.58 11.08 11.52
N PHE A 36 11.28 11.19 11.23
CA PHE A 36 10.66 10.45 10.13
C PHE A 36 11.25 10.85 8.78
N TYR A 37 11.28 12.15 8.46
CA TYR A 37 11.85 12.59 7.18
C TYR A 37 13.34 12.31 7.08
N ASP A 38 14.12 12.48 8.15
CA ASP A 38 15.55 12.15 8.16
C ASP A 38 15.80 10.66 7.91
N ALA A 39 14.92 9.79 8.43
CA ALA A 39 14.98 8.37 8.14
C ALA A 39 14.67 8.10 6.66
N PHE A 40 13.52 8.56 6.16
CA PHE A 40 12.95 8.05 4.92
C PHE A 40 13.10 8.95 3.69
N TRP A 41 13.69 10.15 3.80
CA TRP A 41 13.70 11.11 2.68
C TRP A 41 14.29 10.53 1.38
N GLU A 42 15.38 9.76 1.50
CA GLU A 42 16.13 9.25 0.36
C GLU A 42 15.48 8.03 -0.31
N GLU A 43 14.71 7.22 0.43
CA GLU A 43 14.09 5.99 -0.08
C GLU A 43 12.57 6.11 -0.27
N GLY A 44 11.94 7.09 0.37
CA GLY A 44 10.51 7.35 0.30
C GLY A 44 10.12 8.21 -0.90
N VAL A 45 8.82 8.17 -1.20
CA VAL A 45 8.19 9.10 -2.14
C VAL A 45 7.16 9.93 -1.39
N PHE A 46 7.31 11.25 -1.44
CA PHE A 46 6.42 12.19 -0.76
C PHE A 46 5.59 12.92 -1.80
N LEU A 47 4.27 12.76 -1.74
CA LEU A 47 3.33 13.36 -2.68
C LEU A 47 2.52 14.44 -1.96
N CYS A 48 2.30 15.57 -2.64
CA CYS A 48 1.48 16.65 -2.11
C CYS A 48 0.68 17.34 -3.21
N ILE A 49 -0.36 18.08 -2.79
CA ILE A 49 -1.12 18.99 -3.65
C ILE A 49 -0.98 20.41 -3.08
N CYS A 50 -0.67 21.34 -3.97
CA CYS A 50 -0.58 22.76 -3.66
C CYS A 50 -1.87 23.51 -4.08
N SER A 51 -2.29 24.48 -3.28
CA SER A 51 -3.41 25.38 -3.58
C SER A 51 -3.06 26.77 -3.05
N GLY A 52 -3.02 27.78 -3.93
CA GLY A 52 -2.68 29.15 -3.52
C GLY A 52 -1.25 29.32 -3.04
N GLY A 53 -0.31 28.51 -3.56
CA GLY A 53 1.11 28.53 -3.16
C GLY A 53 1.43 27.71 -1.91
N GLU A 54 0.43 27.07 -1.30
CA GLU A 54 0.61 26.30 -0.07
C GLU A 54 0.25 24.83 -0.24
N ILE A 55 0.99 23.94 0.45
CA ILE A 55 0.65 22.52 0.49
C ILE A 55 -0.60 22.33 1.35
N VAL A 56 -1.66 21.79 0.75
CA VAL A 56 -2.96 21.59 1.42
C VAL A 56 -3.30 20.13 1.70
N SER A 57 -2.64 19.20 1.02
CA SER A 57 -2.82 17.75 1.20
C SER A 57 -1.48 17.05 0.93
N GLN A 58 -1.15 16.00 1.67
CA GLN A 58 0.08 15.23 1.50
C GLN A 58 -0.05 13.78 1.97
N LEU A 59 0.79 12.91 1.42
CA LEU A 59 1.02 11.55 1.90
C LEU A 59 2.46 11.12 1.62
N ALA A 60 2.90 10.04 2.27
CA ALA A 60 4.18 9.38 2.02
C ALA A 60 3.96 7.95 1.53
N LEU A 61 4.86 7.48 0.66
CA LEU A 61 5.02 6.09 0.28
C LEU A 61 6.38 5.62 0.78
N LEU A 62 6.40 4.56 1.57
CA LEU A 62 7.61 4.00 2.15
C LEU A 62 7.87 2.60 1.58
N PRO A 63 9.11 2.24 1.25
CA PRO A 63 9.42 0.95 0.67
C PRO A 63 9.23 -0.17 1.69
N ALA A 64 8.61 -1.27 1.26
CA ALA A 64 8.42 -2.48 2.04
C ALA A 64 8.66 -3.71 1.17
N VAL A 65 8.74 -4.87 1.83
CA VAL A 65 8.72 -6.16 1.15
C VAL A 65 7.51 -6.92 1.62
N TYR A 66 6.84 -7.62 0.73
CA TYR A 66 5.79 -8.56 1.11
C TYR A 66 6.24 -9.98 0.82
N ARG A 67 6.02 -10.87 1.79
CA ARG A 67 6.33 -12.30 1.67
C ARG A 67 5.08 -13.06 1.25
N PHE A 68 5.21 -13.81 0.14
CA PHE A 68 4.21 -14.74 -0.38
C PHE A 68 4.80 -16.16 -0.32
N ALA A 69 4.41 -16.91 0.71
CA ALA A 69 5.03 -18.17 1.10
C ALA A 69 6.57 -18.05 1.15
N GLU A 70 7.28 -18.68 0.22
CA GLU A 70 8.74 -18.65 0.16
C GLU A 70 9.30 -17.48 -0.66
N LYS A 71 8.48 -16.88 -1.53
CA LYS A 71 8.85 -15.77 -2.41
C LYS A 71 8.62 -14.42 -1.71
N THR A 72 9.25 -13.38 -2.25
CA THR A 72 9.01 -12.00 -1.84
C THR A 72 8.73 -11.13 -3.06
N VAL A 73 7.92 -10.09 -2.85
CA VAL A 73 7.66 -9.05 -3.84
C VAL A 73 7.93 -7.66 -3.26
N PRO A 74 8.38 -6.70 -4.09
CA PRO A 74 8.43 -5.31 -3.68
C PRO A 74 7.02 -4.82 -3.34
N ALA A 75 6.91 -4.01 -2.29
CA ALA A 75 5.66 -3.41 -1.89
C ALA A 75 5.91 -2.01 -1.32
N TRP A 76 4.84 -1.26 -1.12
CA TRP A 76 4.92 0.08 -0.56
C TRP A 76 3.87 0.30 0.51
N TYR A 77 4.17 1.20 1.44
CA TYR A 77 3.28 1.57 2.54
C TYR A 77 2.85 3.03 2.41
N LEU A 78 1.55 3.26 2.24
CA LEU A 78 0.92 4.57 2.26
C LEU A 78 0.79 5.02 3.71
N TYR A 79 1.51 6.09 4.04
CA TYR A 79 1.66 6.61 5.39
C TYR A 79 1.45 8.12 5.46
N ALA A 80 1.18 8.62 6.67
CA ALA A 80 1.07 10.05 6.98
C ALA A 80 0.12 10.85 6.06
N ALA A 81 -0.96 10.21 5.61
CA ALA A 81 -1.94 10.84 4.74
C ALA A 81 -2.77 11.87 5.51
N LEU A 82 -2.62 13.14 5.15
CA LEU A 82 -3.35 14.25 5.79
C LEU A 82 -3.84 15.28 4.78
N THR A 83 -4.92 15.97 5.14
CA THR A 83 -5.39 17.17 4.44
C THR A 83 -5.71 18.23 5.48
N ARG A 84 -5.17 19.43 5.26
CA ARG A 84 -5.43 20.60 6.13
C ARG A 84 -6.93 20.85 6.24
N PRO A 85 -7.45 21.35 7.37
CA PRO A 85 -8.88 21.61 7.54
C PRO A 85 -9.51 22.40 6.39
N GLU A 86 -8.82 23.41 5.88
CA GLU A 86 -9.30 24.29 4.80
C GLU A 86 -9.36 23.59 3.42
N GLY A 87 -8.64 22.48 3.25
CA GLY A 87 -8.61 21.67 2.03
C GLY A 87 -9.58 20.49 2.02
N ARG A 88 -10.28 20.22 3.13
CA ARG A 88 -11.16 19.05 3.26
C ARG A 88 -12.43 19.18 2.42
N GLY A 89 -13.05 18.03 2.10
CA GLY A 89 -14.29 17.97 1.30
C GLY A 89 -14.12 18.25 -0.19
N ARG A 90 -12.88 18.48 -0.66
CA ARG A 90 -12.56 18.85 -2.05
C ARG A 90 -12.01 17.72 -2.91
N GLY A 91 -11.93 16.49 -2.39
CA GLY A 91 -11.42 15.33 -3.13
C GLY A 91 -9.89 15.17 -3.17
N LEU A 92 -9.12 16.14 -2.65
CA LEU A 92 -7.64 16.20 -2.75
C LEU A 92 -6.92 14.93 -2.32
N MET A 93 -7.28 14.35 -1.16
CA MET A 93 -6.66 13.10 -0.71
C MET A 93 -6.98 11.92 -1.64
N GLY A 94 -8.16 11.92 -2.28
CA GLY A 94 -8.49 10.89 -3.28
C GLY A 94 -7.62 10.99 -4.52
N GLU A 95 -7.30 12.20 -4.97
CA GLU A 95 -6.34 12.43 -6.05
C GLU A 95 -4.95 11.92 -5.68
N LEU A 96 -4.48 12.21 -4.45
CA LEU A 96 -3.20 11.71 -3.95
C LEU A 96 -3.15 10.18 -3.84
N VAL A 97 -4.20 9.53 -3.31
CA VAL A 97 -4.26 8.06 -3.24
C VAL A 97 -4.24 7.45 -4.64
N THR A 98 -4.99 8.02 -5.59
CA THR A 98 -5.00 7.57 -6.99
C THR A 98 -3.61 7.69 -7.63
N ALA A 99 -2.93 8.82 -7.41
CA ALA A 99 -1.57 9.04 -7.89
C ALA A 99 -0.58 8.08 -7.21
N ALA A 100 -0.72 7.84 -5.90
CA ALA A 100 0.11 6.89 -5.16
C ALA A 100 0.01 5.47 -5.70
N VAL A 101 -1.21 5.02 -6.01
CA VAL A 101 -1.47 3.72 -6.61
C VAL A 101 -0.73 3.54 -7.94
N ARG A 102 -0.81 4.56 -8.82
CA ARG A 102 -0.11 4.56 -10.11
C ARG A 102 1.40 4.61 -9.93
N GLN A 103 1.88 5.49 -9.03
CA GLN A 103 3.29 5.61 -8.69
C GLN A 103 3.89 4.28 -8.22
N VAL A 104 3.17 3.51 -7.38
CA VAL A 104 3.61 2.19 -6.90
C VAL A 104 3.71 1.18 -8.04
N ARG A 105 2.72 1.17 -8.95
CA ARG A 105 2.78 0.34 -10.16
C ARG A 105 3.96 0.70 -11.05
N ASP A 106 4.19 1.99 -11.29
CA ASP A 106 5.27 2.49 -12.15
C ASP A 106 6.66 2.16 -11.56
N MET A 107 6.75 2.02 -10.24
CA MET A 107 7.95 1.53 -9.54
C MET A 107 8.09 -0.01 -9.57
N GLY A 108 7.20 -0.72 -10.27
CA GLY A 108 7.25 -2.18 -10.44
C GLY A 108 6.83 -2.98 -9.21
N ALA A 109 6.08 -2.36 -8.29
CA ALA A 109 5.62 -3.04 -7.08
C ALA A 109 4.15 -3.48 -7.22
N PRO A 110 3.85 -4.78 -7.04
CA PRO A 110 2.47 -5.27 -7.16
C PRO A 110 1.56 -4.89 -5.99
N LEU A 111 2.09 -4.39 -4.86
CA LEU A 111 1.28 -4.14 -3.66
C LEU A 111 1.53 -2.77 -3.03
N LEU A 112 0.42 -2.13 -2.62
CA LEU A 112 0.38 -0.96 -1.76
C LEU A 112 -0.45 -1.26 -0.51
N PHE A 113 0.10 -0.99 0.66
CA PHE A 113 -0.54 -1.21 1.95
C PHE A 113 -0.89 0.09 2.65
N THR A 114 -1.87 0.05 3.54
CA THR A 114 -2.12 1.11 4.51
C THR A 114 -2.69 0.55 5.80
N LEU A 115 -2.50 1.28 6.90
CA LEU A 115 -3.05 0.95 8.22
C LEU A 115 -4.07 2.04 8.60
N PRO A 116 -5.37 1.80 8.36
CA PRO A 116 -6.38 2.81 8.64
C PRO A 116 -6.44 3.13 10.14
N ALA A 117 -6.28 4.41 10.49
CA ALA A 117 -6.26 4.88 11.88
C ALA A 117 -7.65 4.81 12.59
N SER A 118 -8.73 4.60 11.84
CA SER A 118 -10.09 4.49 12.39
C SER A 118 -10.98 3.61 11.50
N ALA A 119 -12.07 3.08 12.06
CA ALA A 119 -13.00 2.21 11.34
C ALA A 119 -13.56 2.86 10.06
N GLY A 120 -13.86 4.17 10.09
CA GLY A 120 -14.37 4.88 8.91
C GLY A 120 -13.38 4.95 7.75
N LEU A 121 -12.07 4.89 8.03
CA LEU A 121 -11.04 4.92 6.99
C LEU A 121 -10.98 3.64 6.16
N TYR A 122 -11.45 2.50 6.68
CA TYR A 122 -11.55 1.27 5.87
C TYR A 122 -12.50 1.46 4.69
N GLY A 123 -13.69 2.00 4.95
CA GLY A 123 -14.65 2.34 3.88
C GLY A 123 -14.14 3.43 2.95
N TYR A 124 -13.36 4.39 3.47
CA TYR A 124 -12.73 5.42 2.65
C TYR A 124 -11.75 4.83 1.62
N TYR A 125 -10.82 3.99 2.07
CA TYR A 125 -9.79 3.38 1.23
C TYR A 125 -10.36 2.30 0.29
N ALA A 126 -11.44 1.62 0.67
CA ALA A 126 -12.12 0.65 -0.17
C ALA A 126 -12.58 1.21 -1.52
N ARG A 127 -12.93 2.51 -1.58
CA ARG A 127 -13.30 3.21 -2.83
C ARG A 127 -12.15 3.30 -3.83
N PHE A 128 -10.91 3.15 -3.36
CA PHE A 128 -9.72 3.11 -4.19
C PHE A 128 -9.24 1.67 -4.38
N GLY A 129 -10.09 0.66 -4.18
CA GLY A 129 -9.76 -0.76 -4.34
C GLY A 129 -8.81 -1.33 -3.29
N PHE A 130 -8.71 -0.72 -2.11
CA PHE A 130 -8.07 -1.38 -0.98
C PHE A 130 -9.04 -2.41 -0.37
N ALA A 131 -8.55 -3.58 0.00
CA ALA A 131 -9.27 -4.58 0.76
C ALA A 131 -8.60 -4.80 2.11
N THR A 132 -9.37 -5.15 3.15
CA THR A 132 -8.80 -5.62 4.41
C THR A 132 -8.01 -6.89 4.14
N ALA A 133 -6.70 -6.83 4.34
CA ALA A 133 -5.78 -7.93 4.01
C ALA A 133 -4.94 -8.36 5.20
N PHE A 134 -4.89 -7.53 6.26
CA PHE A 134 -4.11 -7.83 7.46
C PHE A 134 -4.98 -7.81 8.70
N PHE A 135 -4.69 -8.73 9.60
CA PHE A 135 -5.38 -8.87 10.87
C PHE A 135 -4.38 -9.00 12.01
N ARG A 136 -4.88 -8.87 13.23
CA ARG A 136 -4.10 -9.07 14.45
C ARG A 136 -4.90 -9.80 15.53
N GLU A 137 -4.20 -10.50 16.41
CA GLU A 137 -4.80 -11.12 17.58
C GLU A 137 -5.22 -10.03 18.55
N ARG A 138 -6.37 -10.24 19.20
CA ARG A 138 -6.86 -9.31 20.20
C ARG A 138 -5.88 -9.27 21.37
N GLY A 139 -5.31 -8.10 21.64
CA GLY A 139 -4.36 -7.90 22.74
C GLY A 139 -2.94 -8.38 22.46
N ALA A 140 -2.60 -8.71 21.20
CA ALA A 140 -1.21 -8.95 20.82
C ALA A 140 -0.34 -7.74 21.15
N SER A 141 0.79 -8.00 21.82
CA SER A 141 1.80 -6.97 22.09
C SER A 141 2.48 -6.57 20.78
N ALA A 142 2.55 -5.26 20.50
CA ALA A 142 3.28 -4.70 19.37
C ALA A 142 4.81 -4.70 19.59
N ALA A 143 5.33 -5.53 20.50
CA ALA A 143 6.74 -5.56 20.85
C ALA A 143 7.57 -6.05 19.67
N TRP A 144 8.50 -5.19 19.23
CA TRP A 144 9.49 -5.56 18.24
C TRP A 144 10.53 -6.51 18.86
N PRO A 145 11.01 -7.51 18.12
CA PRO A 145 12.12 -8.36 18.56
C PRO A 145 13.37 -7.55 18.90
N ALA A 146 14.22 -8.09 19.76
CA ALA A 146 15.49 -7.47 20.13
C ALA A 146 16.50 -7.55 18.96
N GLY A 147 16.44 -6.55 18.08
CA GLY A 147 17.34 -6.40 16.93
C GLY A 147 16.74 -6.87 15.60
N TYR A 148 17.25 -6.28 14.51
CA TYR A 148 16.71 -6.49 13.16
C TYR A 148 16.85 -7.94 12.68
N GLU A 149 17.95 -8.62 13.00
CA GLU A 149 18.13 -10.02 12.58
C GLU A 149 17.11 -10.96 13.22
N ALA A 150 16.80 -10.77 14.50
CA ALA A 150 15.79 -11.56 15.21
C ALA A 150 14.40 -11.32 14.59
N TYR A 151 14.09 -10.06 14.29
CA TYR A 151 12.87 -9.69 13.56
C TYR A 151 12.80 -10.34 12.18
N ARG A 152 13.86 -10.23 11.38
CA ARG A 152 13.92 -10.79 10.03
C ARG A 152 13.69 -12.31 10.05
N ARG A 153 14.38 -13.03 10.96
CA ARG A 153 14.19 -14.49 11.13
C ARG A 153 12.78 -14.87 11.58
N GLN A 154 12.16 -14.04 12.41
CA GLN A 154 10.76 -14.25 12.80
C GLN A 154 9.84 -14.10 11.59
N MET A 155 10.02 -13.04 10.79
CA MET A 155 9.18 -12.79 9.61
C MET A 155 9.39 -13.83 8.49
N GLU A 156 10.59 -14.40 8.34
CA GLU A 156 10.86 -15.48 7.39
C GLU A 156 10.01 -16.74 7.65
N ARG A 157 9.56 -16.95 8.89
CA ARG A 157 8.70 -18.07 9.29
C ARG A 157 7.21 -17.80 9.01
N GLU A 158 6.85 -16.54 8.79
CA GLU A 158 5.48 -16.15 8.45
C GLU A 158 5.32 -16.20 6.93
N PRO A 159 4.45 -17.07 6.38
CA PRO A 159 4.33 -17.22 4.93
C PRO A 159 3.67 -16.00 4.26
N TYR A 160 2.85 -15.24 4.98
CA TYR A 160 2.10 -14.11 4.41
C TYR A 160 2.18 -12.90 5.31
N CYS A 161 3.21 -12.08 5.11
CA CYS A 161 3.46 -10.93 5.97
C CYS A 161 4.16 -9.77 5.25
N VAL A 162 3.99 -8.57 5.78
CA VAL A 162 4.85 -7.43 5.46
C VAL A 162 6.18 -7.57 6.21
N VAL A 163 7.27 -7.56 5.46
CA VAL A 163 8.64 -7.56 5.97
C VAL A 163 9.21 -6.16 5.82
N TRP A 164 9.46 -5.51 6.95
CA TRP A 164 10.05 -4.18 7.02
C TRP A 164 11.58 -4.25 6.86
N GLY A 165 12.15 -3.28 6.15
CA GLY A 165 13.60 -3.14 6.06
C GLY A 165 14.23 -2.73 7.39
N GLU A 166 15.56 -2.84 7.51
CA GLU A 166 16.29 -2.48 8.74
C GLU A 166 16.05 -1.04 9.18
N ARG A 167 15.95 -0.12 8.22
CA ARG A 167 15.65 1.29 8.51
C ARG A 167 14.27 1.48 9.12
N HIS A 168 13.25 0.83 8.56
CA HIS A 168 11.89 0.84 9.09
C HIS A 168 11.85 0.23 10.50
N PHE A 169 12.50 -0.92 10.68
CA PHE A 169 12.67 -1.54 11.99
C PHE A 169 13.30 -0.57 13.00
N SER A 170 14.38 0.10 12.61
CA SER A 170 15.12 1.01 13.50
C SER A 170 14.30 2.24 13.87
N TYR A 171 13.57 2.81 12.91
CA TYR A 171 12.63 3.91 13.16
C TYR A 171 11.51 3.50 14.11
N ALA A 172 10.89 2.33 13.89
CA ALA A 172 9.80 1.83 14.71
C ALA A 172 10.25 1.44 16.14
N ALA A 173 11.37 0.73 16.26
CA ALA A 173 11.97 0.37 17.54
C ALA A 173 12.41 1.60 18.35
N GLY A 174 12.76 2.70 17.67
CA GLY A 174 13.04 4.01 18.28
C GLY A 174 11.79 4.82 18.69
N GLY A 175 10.61 4.19 18.75
CA GLY A 175 9.34 4.83 19.13
C GLY A 175 8.52 5.36 17.96
N GLY A 176 8.88 5.05 16.70
CA GLY A 176 8.07 5.35 15.53
C GLY A 176 6.83 4.43 15.43
N PHE A 177 5.74 4.95 14.85
CA PHE A 177 4.56 4.14 14.60
C PHE A 177 4.75 3.31 13.33
N SER A 178 5.16 2.05 13.51
CA SER A 178 5.00 0.99 12.51
C SER A 178 4.87 -0.32 13.26
N PRO A 179 3.92 -1.19 12.88
CA PRO A 179 3.73 -2.42 13.61
C PRO A 179 4.55 -3.58 13.06
N PRO A 180 4.95 -4.51 13.95
CA PRO A 180 5.67 -5.70 13.53
C PRO A 180 4.78 -6.57 12.64
N GLY A 181 5.24 -6.82 11.41
CA GLY A 181 4.81 -7.95 10.60
C GLY A 181 3.31 -8.08 10.36
N CYS A 182 2.68 -7.13 9.66
CA CYS A 182 1.25 -7.21 9.31
C CYS A 182 0.94 -8.57 8.64
N ARG A 183 0.20 -9.45 9.32
CA ARG A 183 -0.08 -10.82 8.89
C ARG A 183 -1.40 -10.90 8.13
N ALA A 184 -1.44 -11.71 7.09
CA ALA A 184 -2.66 -12.00 6.33
C ALA A 184 -3.47 -13.20 6.88
N VAL A 185 -3.26 -13.59 8.14
CA VAL A 185 -4.03 -14.66 8.79
C VAL A 185 -5.34 -14.08 9.30
N HIS A 186 -6.48 -14.75 9.10
CA HIS A 186 -7.78 -14.32 9.64
C HIS A 186 -7.79 -14.39 11.19
N GLU A 187 -7.27 -13.33 11.81
CA GLU A 187 -7.33 -13.07 13.24
C GLU A 187 -8.54 -12.16 13.55
N PRO A 188 -9.05 -12.08 14.79
CA PRO A 188 -10.38 -11.53 15.06
C PRO A 188 -10.53 -10.03 14.81
N GLU A 189 -9.44 -9.28 14.57
CA GLU A 189 -9.49 -7.83 14.37
C GLU A 189 -8.81 -7.40 13.06
N PRO A 190 -9.54 -6.69 12.17
CA PRO A 190 -8.95 -6.01 11.03
C PRO A 190 -7.84 -5.05 11.47
N TYR A 191 -6.74 -5.12 10.76
CA TYR A 191 -5.54 -4.37 11.12
C TYR A 191 -5.02 -3.47 10.02
N GLY A 192 -5.05 -3.96 8.78
CA GLY A 192 -4.52 -3.23 7.65
C GLY A 192 -5.18 -3.63 6.35
N MET A 193 -4.99 -2.77 5.36
CA MET A 193 -5.53 -2.95 4.03
C MET A 193 -4.41 -3.03 3.00
N ALA A 194 -4.65 -3.78 1.94
CA ALA A 194 -3.78 -3.88 0.78
C ALA A 194 -4.53 -3.51 -0.50
N ARG A 195 -3.78 -3.10 -1.52
CA ARG A 195 -4.24 -2.89 -2.88
C ARG A 195 -3.22 -3.50 -3.85
N ILE A 196 -3.70 -4.21 -4.86
CA ILE A 196 -2.91 -4.79 -5.95
C ILE A 196 -2.61 -3.76 -7.05
N CYS A 197 -1.42 -3.19 -7.03
CA CYS A 197 -0.98 -2.26 -8.06
C CYS A 197 -0.59 -2.94 -9.39
N ASP A 198 -0.31 -4.25 -9.39
CA ASP A 198 -0.03 -5.02 -10.61
C ASP A 198 -0.49 -6.47 -10.42
N VAL A 199 -1.65 -6.82 -11.00
CA VAL A 199 -2.21 -8.19 -10.95
C VAL A 199 -1.26 -9.19 -11.60
N ALA A 200 -0.66 -8.84 -12.74
CA ALA A 200 0.25 -9.73 -13.45
C ALA A 200 1.53 -10.00 -12.64
N GLY A 201 2.12 -8.96 -12.08
CA GLY A 201 3.28 -9.04 -11.19
C GLY A 201 2.99 -9.88 -9.95
N LEU A 202 1.82 -9.71 -9.35
CA LEU A 202 1.40 -10.49 -8.18
C LEU A 202 1.23 -11.98 -8.51
N LEU A 203 0.52 -12.31 -9.59
CA LEU A 203 0.26 -13.70 -9.97
C LEU A 203 1.56 -14.46 -10.28
N ARG A 204 2.56 -13.83 -10.90
CA ARG A 204 3.87 -14.45 -11.13
C ARG A 204 4.64 -14.75 -9.85
N ALA A 205 4.33 -14.04 -8.76
CA ALA A 205 4.94 -14.25 -7.47
C ALA A 205 4.28 -15.38 -6.66
N LEU A 206 3.18 -15.97 -7.13
CA LEU A 206 2.57 -17.12 -6.48
C LEU A 206 3.55 -18.32 -6.47
N PRO A 207 3.50 -19.17 -5.44
CA PRO A 207 4.15 -20.47 -5.44
C PRO A 207 3.75 -21.30 -6.66
N GLU A 208 4.66 -22.10 -7.20
CA GLU A 208 4.40 -22.87 -8.43
C GLU A 208 3.17 -23.79 -8.30
N GLU A 209 2.99 -24.41 -7.13
CA GLU A 209 1.83 -25.25 -6.82
C GLU A 209 0.49 -24.48 -6.90
N GLN A 210 0.49 -23.19 -6.54
CA GLN A 210 -0.68 -22.31 -6.62
C GLN A 210 -0.83 -21.65 -7.99
N ALA A 211 0.28 -21.47 -8.71
CA ALA A 211 0.33 -20.82 -10.02
C ALA A 211 -0.02 -21.77 -11.17
N ALA A 212 0.27 -23.07 -11.05
CA ALA A 212 0.12 -24.03 -12.13
C ALA A 212 -1.33 -24.19 -12.58
N GLY A 213 -1.64 -23.74 -13.80
CA GLY A 213 -2.98 -23.80 -14.36
C GLY A 213 -3.95 -22.78 -13.75
N ALA A 214 -3.46 -21.86 -12.91
CA ALA A 214 -4.27 -20.81 -12.32
C ALA A 214 -4.84 -19.90 -13.41
N GLN A 215 -6.14 -19.66 -13.34
CA GLN A 215 -6.83 -18.74 -14.20
C GLN A 215 -7.73 -17.82 -13.37
N THR A 216 -7.59 -16.52 -13.57
CA THR A 216 -8.45 -15.52 -12.93
C THR A 216 -8.91 -14.47 -13.92
N ALA A 217 -10.14 -14.00 -13.76
CA ALA A 217 -10.70 -12.89 -14.51
C ALA A 217 -10.99 -11.75 -13.55
N VAL A 218 -10.36 -10.60 -13.76
CA VAL A 218 -10.37 -9.45 -12.85
C VAL A 218 -11.03 -8.29 -13.56
N SER A 219 -12.03 -7.65 -12.95
CA SER A 219 -12.67 -6.47 -13.56
C SER A 219 -13.01 -5.41 -12.51
N GLY A 220 -13.24 -4.18 -12.96
CA GLY A 220 -13.68 -3.06 -12.13
C GLY A 220 -12.56 -2.21 -11.51
N ASP A 221 -11.29 -2.39 -11.91
CA ASP A 221 -10.23 -1.45 -11.50
C ASP A 221 -10.29 -0.18 -12.38
N GLU A 222 -10.80 0.91 -11.81
CA GLU A 222 -10.94 2.20 -12.46
C GLU A 222 -9.64 3.04 -12.43
N ILE A 223 -8.68 2.68 -11.57
CA ILE A 223 -7.42 3.44 -11.41
C ILE A 223 -6.34 2.89 -12.32
N ILE A 224 -6.23 1.56 -12.39
CA ILE A 224 -5.25 0.81 -13.17
C ILE A 224 -6.01 -0.08 -14.16
N LEU A 225 -6.24 0.44 -15.37
CA LEU A 225 -7.09 -0.25 -16.34
C LEU A 225 -6.52 -1.61 -16.76
N GLU A 226 -5.20 -1.75 -16.73
CA GLU A 226 -4.46 -2.95 -17.12
C GLU A 226 -4.54 -4.08 -16.08
N ASN A 227 -5.04 -3.80 -14.88
CA ASN A 227 -5.43 -4.85 -13.94
C ASN A 227 -6.68 -5.59 -14.40
N ASN A 228 -7.47 -5.01 -15.32
CA ASN A 228 -8.64 -5.67 -15.88
C ASN A 228 -8.20 -6.62 -17.00
N GLY A 229 -8.39 -7.93 -16.79
CA GLY A 229 -8.11 -8.92 -17.81
C GLY A 229 -8.48 -10.33 -17.39
N VAL A 230 -8.35 -11.26 -18.33
CA VAL A 230 -8.24 -12.69 -18.00
C VAL A 230 -6.77 -13.04 -17.96
N PHE A 231 -6.32 -13.52 -16.82
CA PHE A 231 -4.95 -13.91 -16.55
C PHE A 231 -4.88 -15.43 -16.47
N ARG A 232 -4.01 -16.04 -17.28
CA ARG A 232 -3.74 -17.49 -17.24
C ARG A 232 -2.26 -17.74 -17.05
N LEU A 233 -1.94 -18.49 -16.00
CA LEU A 233 -0.61 -19.01 -15.74
C LEU A 233 -0.53 -20.45 -16.29
N PRO A 234 0.29 -20.71 -17.33
CA PRO A 234 0.46 -22.04 -17.88
C PRO A 234 1.21 -22.94 -16.89
N CYS A 235 1.01 -24.25 -17.03
CA CYS A 235 1.81 -25.24 -16.31
C CYS A 235 3.29 -25.02 -16.64
N GLY A 236 4.12 -24.74 -15.64
CA GLY A 236 5.52 -24.33 -15.81
C GLY A 236 5.82 -22.86 -15.50
N GLY A 237 4.84 -22.09 -15.01
CA GLY A 237 5.06 -20.92 -14.14
C GLY A 237 5.60 -19.62 -14.75
N GLU A 238 6.25 -19.64 -15.92
CA GLU A 238 7.00 -18.46 -16.41
C GLU A 238 6.22 -17.55 -17.36
N ASN A 239 5.21 -18.06 -18.08
CA ASN A 239 4.57 -17.34 -19.20
C ASN A 239 3.14 -16.87 -18.91
N LEU A 240 2.94 -15.66 -18.38
CA LEU A 240 1.58 -15.12 -18.21
C LEU A 240 0.95 -14.75 -19.57
N THR A 241 -0.21 -15.32 -19.89
CA THR A 241 -1.01 -14.90 -21.05
C THR A 241 -2.14 -13.98 -20.60
N LEU A 242 -2.21 -12.79 -21.21
CA LEU A 242 -3.29 -11.82 -21.00
C LEU A 242 -4.34 -11.94 -22.09
N GLY A 243 -5.59 -12.13 -21.70
CA GLY A 243 -6.76 -12.01 -22.59
C GLY A 243 -7.58 -10.77 -22.27
N GLU A 244 -8.14 -10.13 -23.30
CA GLU A 244 -9.12 -9.04 -23.12
C GLU A 244 -10.40 -9.55 -22.46
N LEU A 245 -11.00 -8.75 -21.59
CA LEU A 245 -12.31 -9.04 -21.04
C LEU A 245 -13.39 -8.69 -22.04
N THR A 246 -14.20 -9.69 -22.41
CA THR A 246 -15.44 -9.48 -23.15
C THR A 246 -16.63 -9.98 -22.33
N PRO A 247 -17.85 -9.45 -22.53
CA PRO A 247 -19.04 -9.93 -21.83
C PRO A 247 -19.26 -11.44 -21.98
N ARG A 248 -18.89 -12.02 -23.13
CA ARG A 248 -18.93 -13.47 -23.37
C ARG A 248 -17.91 -14.24 -22.55
N LEU A 249 -16.69 -13.72 -22.42
CA LEU A 249 -15.64 -14.31 -21.58
C LEU A 249 -16.02 -14.24 -20.10
N LEU A 250 -16.51 -13.10 -19.62
CA LEU A 250 -16.99 -12.92 -18.25
C LEU A 250 -18.07 -13.95 -17.90
N ALA A 251 -19.06 -14.18 -18.76
CA ALA A 251 -20.10 -15.18 -18.53
C ALA A 251 -19.55 -16.62 -18.35
N GLY A 252 -18.46 -16.96 -19.07
CA GLY A 252 -17.76 -18.23 -18.89
C GLY A 252 -16.98 -18.36 -17.57
N PHE A 253 -16.68 -17.23 -16.91
CA PHE A 253 -16.04 -17.16 -15.59
C PHE A 253 -17.01 -16.74 -14.47
N GLY A 254 -18.33 -16.86 -14.69
CA GLY A 254 -19.32 -16.48 -13.67
C GLY A 254 -19.43 -14.98 -13.40
N GLY A 255 -19.01 -14.13 -14.35
CA GLY A 255 -19.16 -12.67 -14.29
C GLY A 255 -17.88 -11.88 -14.03
N GLY A 256 -16.72 -12.55 -13.90
CA GLY A 256 -15.45 -11.93 -13.46
C GLY A 256 -15.50 -11.53 -11.99
N ARG A 257 -14.43 -11.76 -11.24
CA ARG A 257 -14.45 -11.42 -9.81
C ARG A 257 -14.16 -9.92 -9.61
N PRO A 258 -14.82 -9.27 -8.64
CA PRO A 258 -14.41 -7.96 -8.18
C PRO A 258 -12.93 -7.95 -7.83
N TYR A 259 -12.22 -6.93 -8.29
CA TYR A 259 -10.80 -6.77 -8.02
C TYR A 259 -10.45 -6.80 -6.51
N ALA A 260 -11.37 -6.36 -5.64
CA ALA A 260 -11.20 -6.41 -4.19
C ALA A 260 -11.12 -7.84 -3.62
N ASP A 261 -11.70 -8.83 -4.32
CA ASP A 261 -11.77 -10.22 -3.85
C ASP A 261 -10.47 -11.00 -4.12
N LEU A 262 -9.58 -10.47 -4.97
CA LEU A 262 -8.26 -11.08 -5.25
C LEU A 262 -7.34 -11.15 -4.02
N LEU A 263 -7.52 -10.26 -3.04
CA LEU A 263 -6.68 -10.17 -1.85
C LEU A 263 -7.18 -11.05 -0.70
N LEU A 264 -8.37 -11.65 -0.84
CA LEU A 264 -9.05 -12.41 0.21
C LEU A 264 -8.89 -13.94 0.03
N GLU A 265 -8.15 -14.37 -1.01
CA GLU A 265 -7.80 -15.76 -1.32
C GLU A 265 -6.29 -15.98 -1.11
#